data_AF-A0A3P7LG83-F1
#
_entry.id   AF-A0A3P7LG83-F1
#
_cell.length_a   1.000
_cell.length_b   1.000
_cell.length_c   1.000
_cell.angle_alpha   90.00
_cell.angle_beta   90.00
_cell.angle_gamma   90.00
#
_symmetry.space_group_name_H-M   'P 1'
#
loop_
_entity.id
_entity.type
_entity.pdbx_description
1 polymer ?
#
loop_
_entity_poly.entity_id
_entity_poly.type
_entity_poly.pdbx_seq_one_letter_code
_entity_poly.pdbx_strand_id
1 'polypeptide(L)'
;MPVKDNRFKTLCDNANEVHNHIKERIAKKERKRKLKKKTGQIPCKSYLQELMTKLTDVSSYLGQIYQDPFDEFSTEDYLTFSSGLRDSLQFTFAQVDKLLEGSSKNFDSSELSAFITKLHHITEEMKLLFPQGTLNQNVICVKPEVEKWWQENFPRRVIVPKDDFYKAFYDKHRRFQNDNEGVRETMAFTSELFVSKYQLDLFTR
;
A
#
# COMPACT_ATOMS: atom_id res chain seq x y z
N MET A 1 -9.51 10.09 -27.34
CA MET A 1 -8.34 9.36 -26.82
C MET A 1 -8.65 9.00 -25.39
N PRO A 2 -8.43 7.74 -24.94
CA PRO A 2 -8.65 7.38 -23.54
C PRO A 2 -7.72 8.20 -22.65
N VAL A 3 -8.28 8.83 -21.62
CA VAL A 3 -7.50 9.63 -20.65
C VAL A 3 -6.83 8.65 -19.70
N LYS A 4 -5.50 8.73 -19.60
CA LYS A 4 -4.71 7.95 -18.64
C LYS A 4 -4.51 8.73 -17.36
N ASP A 5 -4.54 8.06 -16.21
CA ASP A 5 -4.22 8.67 -14.93
C ASP A 5 -2.69 8.74 -14.72
N ASN A 6 -2.11 9.92 -15.00
CA ASN A 6 -0.67 10.14 -14.88
C ASN A 6 -0.14 9.93 -13.45
N ARG A 7 -1.00 9.92 -12.41
CA ARG A 7 -0.57 9.62 -11.04
C ARG A 7 0.07 8.25 -10.93
N PHE A 8 -0.49 7.23 -11.59
CA PHE A 8 0.06 5.88 -11.55
C PHE A 8 1.43 5.79 -12.22
N LYS A 9 1.62 6.48 -13.36
CA LYS A 9 2.94 6.58 -14.00
C LYS A 9 3.96 7.21 -13.06
N THR A 10 3.64 8.35 -12.44
CA THR A 10 4.55 8.99 -11.48
C THR A 10 4.89 8.06 -10.31
N LEU A 11 3.92 7.31 -9.79
CA LEU A 11 4.16 6.35 -8.70
C LEU A 11 5.04 5.17 -9.16
N CYS A 12 4.88 4.67 -10.40
CA CYS A 12 5.80 3.68 -10.98
C CYS A 12 7.24 4.22 -11.02
N ASP A 13 7.41 5.44 -11.54
CA ASP A 13 8.72 6.06 -11.69
C ASP A 13 9.39 6.23 -10.32
N ASN A 14 8.64 6.69 -9.30
CA ASN A 14 9.14 6.84 -7.93
C ASN A 14 9.50 5.48 -7.29
N ALA A 15 8.68 4.43 -7.47
CA ALA A 15 8.98 3.10 -6.95
C ALA A 15 10.30 2.55 -7.53
N ASN A 16 10.53 2.78 -8.82
CA ASN A 16 11.76 2.39 -9.51
C ASN A 16 12.97 3.21 -9.02
N GLU A 17 12.79 4.50 -8.73
CA GLU A 17 13.82 5.37 -8.16
C GLU A 17 14.29 4.84 -6.80
N VAL A 18 13.35 4.59 -5.87
CA VAL A 18 13.66 4.02 -4.54
C VAL A 18 14.35 2.67 -4.68
N HIS A 19 13.88 1.79 -5.57
CA HIS A 19 14.52 0.51 -5.86
C HIS A 19 16.00 0.69 -6.25
N ASN A 20 16.28 1.62 -7.17
CA ASN A 20 17.64 1.91 -7.61
C ASN A 20 18.49 2.49 -6.49
N HIS A 21 17.94 3.36 -5.65
CA HIS A 21 18.63 3.93 -4.51
C HIS A 21 19.06 2.85 -3.50
N ILE A 22 18.18 1.87 -3.21
CA ILE A 22 18.52 0.71 -2.36
C ILE A 22 19.65 -0.10 -2.99
N LYS A 23 19.55 -0.40 -4.30
CA LYS A 23 20.56 -1.17 -5.05
C LYS A 23 21.95 -0.53 -4.97
N GLU A 24 22.02 0.78 -5.19
CA GLU A 24 23.25 1.55 -5.08
C GLU A 24 23.81 1.53 -3.65
N ARG A 25 22.92 1.62 -2.66
CA ARG A 25 23.32 1.61 -1.25
C ARG A 25 23.91 0.28 -0.83
N ILE A 26 23.33 -0.84 -1.28
CA ILE A 26 23.88 -2.19 -1.09
C ILE A 26 25.26 -2.26 -1.75
N ALA A 27 25.39 -1.89 -3.02
CA ALA A 27 26.65 -1.94 -3.76
C ALA A 27 27.76 -1.10 -3.09
N LYS A 28 27.43 0.10 -2.60
CA LYS A 28 28.35 0.98 -1.87
C LYS A 28 28.80 0.35 -0.55
N LYS A 29 27.90 -0.28 0.21
CA LYS A 29 28.25 -0.99 1.46
C LYS A 29 29.13 -2.22 1.16
N GLU A 30 28.86 -2.97 0.11
CA GLU A 30 29.68 -4.12 -0.31
C GLU A 30 31.11 -3.70 -0.68
N ARG A 31 31.26 -2.66 -1.51
CA ARG A 31 32.58 -2.11 -1.89
C ARG A 31 33.37 -1.67 -0.65
N LYS A 32 32.74 -0.93 0.27
CA LYS A 32 33.39 -0.51 1.53
C LYS A 32 33.82 -1.68 2.42
N ARG A 33 33.07 -2.78 2.46
CA ARG A 33 33.43 -3.98 3.25
C ARG A 33 34.59 -4.75 2.64
N LYS A 34 34.61 -4.90 1.30
CA LYS A 34 35.74 -5.48 0.56
C LYS A 34 37.04 -4.74 0.85
N LEU A 35 37.02 -3.41 0.77
CA LEU A 35 38.18 -2.55 1.12
C LEU A 35 38.64 -2.74 2.57
N LYS A 36 37.71 -2.97 3.50
CA LYS A 36 38.00 -3.20 4.93
C LYS A 36 38.28 -4.67 5.28
N LYS A 37 38.38 -5.58 4.29
CA LYS A 37 38.55 -7.03 4.48
C LYS A 37 37.55 -7.65 5.48
N LYS A 38 36.32 -7.11 5.55
CA LYS A 38 35.25 -7.65 6.41
C LYS A 38 34.56 -8.83 5.72
N THR A 39 34.55 -10.00 6.36
CA THR A 39 34.02 -11.27 5.81
C THR A 39 32.54 -11.54 6.09
N GLY A 40 31.91 -10.84 7.05
CA GLY A 40 30.48 -11.03 7.35
C GLY A 40 29.53 -10.37 6.33
N GLN A 41 28.26 -10.81 6.29
CA GLN A 41 27.19 -10.22 5.47
C GLN A 41 26.83 -8.78 5.90
N ILE A 42 26.18 -8.03 4.99
CA ILE A 42 25.59 -6.73 5.33
C ILE A 42 24.36 -6.97 6.23
N PRO A 43 24.29 -6.35 7.42
CA PRO A 43 23.10 -6.44 8.27
C PRO A 43 21.84 -5.99 7.52
N CYS A 44 20.77 -6.77 7.66
CA CYS A 44 19.48 -6.56 7.00
C CYS A 44 19.53 -6.60 5.46
N LYS A 45 20.56 -7.19 4.84
CA LYS A 45 20.62 -7.31 3.37
C LYS A 45 19.41 -8.04 2.79
N SER A 46 18.96 -9.12 3.45
CA SER A 46 17.76 -9.87 3.04
C SER A 46 16.51 -8.98 3.03
N TYR A 47 16.27 -8.22 4.10
CA TYR A 47 15.16 -7.27 4.18
C TYR A 47 15.23 -6.20 3.09
N LEU A 48 16.41 -5.66 2.78
CA LEU A 48 16.55 -4.69 1.68
C LEU A 48 16.25 -5.32 0.31
N GLN A 49 16.68 -6.56 0.10
CA GLN A 49 16.39 -7.29 -1.14
C GLN A 49 14.90 -7.60 -1.26
N GLU A 50 14.24 -7.98 -0.17
CA GLU A 50 12.80 -8.20 -0.13
C GLU A 50 12.02 -6.90 -0.37
N LEU A 51 12.45 -5.79 0.24
CA LEU A 51 11.88 -4.46 -0.03
C LEU A 51 11.99 -4.09 -1.50
N MET A 52 13.15 -4.34 -2.15
CA MET A 52 13.31 -4.14 -3.59
C MET A 52 12.35 -4.99 -4.42
N THR A 53 12.13 -6.26 -4.04
CA THR A 53 11.14 -7.13 -4.68
C THR A 53 9.73 -6.53 -4.56
N LYS A 54 9.33 -6.06 -3.37
CA LYS A 54 8.02 -5.42 -3.18
C LYS A 54 7.85 -4.12 -3.97
N LEU A 55 8.92 -3.33 -4.10
CA LEU A 55 8.90 -2.13 -4.95
C LEU A 55 8.71 -2.49 -6.44
N THR A 56 9.34 -3.57 -6.91
CA THR A 56 9.13 -4.09 -8.27
C THR A 56 7.70 -4.58 -8.48
N ASP A 57 7.13 -5.28 -7.49
CA ASP A 57 5.74 -5.72 -7.55
C ASP A 57 4.80 -4.51 -7.68
N VAL A 58 4.92 -3.53 -6.78
CA VAL A 58 4.12 -2.30 -6.80
C VAL A 58 4.24 -1.56 -8.12
N SER A 59 5.47 -1.35 -8.61
CA SER A 59 5.74 -0.68 -9.90
C SER A 59 5.07 -1.40 -11.07
N SER A 60 5.12 -2.74 -11.07
CA SER A 60 4.52 -3.57 -12.12
C SER A 60 2.99 -3.48 -12.13
N TYR A 61 2.34 -3.54 -10.97
CA TYR A 61 0.88 -3.42 -10.87
C TYR A 61 0.37 -2.01 -11.17
N LEU A 62 1.06 -0.97 -10.68
CA LEU A 62 0.77 0.41 -11.08
C LEU A 62 0.89 0.59 -12.60
N GLY A 63 1.90 -0.05 -13.20
CA GLY A 63 2.14 -0.02 -14.63
C GLY A 63 0.99 -0.66 -15.43
N GLN A 64 0.42 -1.76 -14.91
CA GLN A 64 -0.77 -2.39 -15.49
C GLN A 64 -1.98 -1.47 -15.41
N ILE A 65 -2.30 -0.94 -14.23
CA ILE A 65 -3.44 -0.03 -14.03
C ILE A 65 -3.31 1.23 -14.92
N TYR A 66 -2.08 1.72 -15.13
CA TYR A 66 -1.83 2.87 -16.03
C TYR A 66 -2.05 2.56 -17.53
N GLN A 67 -1.92 1.30 -17.96
CA GLN A 67 -2.19 0.95 -19.36
C GLN A 67 -3.68 1.01 -19.68
N ASP A 68 -4.51 0.68 -18.70
CA ASP A 68 -5.96 0.67 -18.85
C ASP A 68 -6.56 2.09 -18.81
N PRO A 69 -7.66 2.32 -19.57
CA PRO A 69 -8.33 3.60 -19.56
C PRO A 69 -8.89 3.92 -18.17
N PHE A 70 -8.99 5.21 -17.87
CA PHE A 70 -9.70 5.69 -16.69
C PHE A 70 -11.09 5.05 -16.59
N ASP A 71 -11.42 4.49 -15.42
CA ASP A 71 -12.73 3.86 -15.20
C ASP A 71 -13.80 4.93 -14.93
N GLU A 72 -14.45 5.38 -16.00
CA GLU A 72 -15.55 6.35 -15.94
C GLU A 72 -16.79 5.80 -15.21
N PHE A 73 -17.01 4.48 -15.23
CA PHE A 73 -18.19 3.85 -14.61
C PHE A 73 -18.09 3.79 -13.08
N SER A 74 -16.86 3.79 -12.55
CA SER A 74 -16.57 3.77 -11.11
C SER A 74 -15.84 5.02 -10.64
N THR A 75 -16.08 6.16 -11.29
CA THR A 75 -15.29 7.40 -11.13
C THR A 75 -15.01 7.75 -9.66
N GLU A 76 -16.00 7.68 -8.77
CA GLU A 76 -15.83 8.08 -7.37
C GLU A 76 -14.92 7.12 -6.58
N ASP A 77 -15.13 5.80 -6.69
CA ASP A 77 -14.30 4.79 -6.03
C ASP A 77 -12.89 4.80 -6.58
N TYR A 78 -12.76 4.92 -7.90
CA TYR A 78 -11.48 5.03 -8.58
C TYR A 78 -10.70 6.26 -8.09
N LEU A 79 -11.32 7.44 -8.04
CA LEU A 79 -10.65 8.66 -7.60
C LEU A 79 -10.26 8.62 -6.11
N THR A 80 -11.12 8.03 -5.28
CA THR A 80 -10.85 7.80 -3.84
C THR A 80 -9.63 6.90 -3.68
N PHE A 81 -9.61 5.78 -4.41
CA PHE A 81 -8.49 4.85 -4.42
C PHE A 81 -7.20 5.50 -4.93
N SER A 82 -7.24 6.10 -6.12
CA SER A 82 -6.07 6.70 -6.78
C SER A 82 -5.43 7.78 -5.90
N SER A 83 -6.23 8.60 -5.23
CA SER A 83 -5.72 9.65 -4.33
C SER A 83 -5.14 9.07 -3.04
N GLY A 84 -5.83 8.11 -2.40
CA GLY A 84 -5.32 7.43 -1.21
C GLY A 84 -4.04 6.63 -1.46
N LEU A 85 -3.98 5.92 -2.58
CA LEU A 85 -2.81 5.18 -3.00
C LEU A 85 -1.61 6.10 -3.25
N ARG A 86 -1.83 7.22 -3.94
CA ARG A 86 -0.80 8.24 -4.18
C ARG A 86 -0.20 8.71 -2.85
N ASP A 87 -1.03 9.16 -1.93
CA ASP A 87 -0.56 9.76 -0.68
C ASP A 87 0.15 8.71 0.19
N SER A 88 -0.39 7.50 0.28
CA SER A 88 0.21 6.40 1.04
C SER A 88 1.57 5.95 0.47
N LEU A 89 1.67 5.78 -0.86
CA LEU A 89 2.92 5.37 -1.50
C LEU A 89 3.96 6.49 -1.47
N GLN A 90 3.59 7.74 -1.75
CA GLN A 90 4.53 8.87 -1.67
C GLN A 90 5.12 9.01 -0.28
N PHE A 91 4.27 8.93 0.76
CA PHE A 91 4.74 8.94 2.14
C PHE A 91 5.68 7.77 2.42
N THR A 92 5.31 6.56 1.99
CA THR A 92 6.12 5.35 2.19
C THR A 92 7.48 5.47 1.51
N PHE A 93 7.53 5.93 0.26
CA PHE A 93 8.77 6.12 -0.50
C PHE A 93 9.68 7.15 0.17
N ALA A 94 9.15 8.30 0.58
CA ALA A 94 9.92 9.31 1.29
C ALA A 94 10.51 8.79 2.62
N GLN A 95 9.77 7.96 3.35
CA GLN A 95 10.24 7.35 4.59
C GLN A 95 11.34 6.31 4.33
N VAL A 96 11.24 5.52 3.26
CA VAL A 96 12.30 4.61 2.83
C VAL A 96 13.57 5.39 2.46
N ASP A 97 13.46 6.46 1.67
CA ASP A 97 14.62 7.28 1.31
C ASP A 97 15.30 7.88 2.54
N LYS A 98 14.50 8.42 3.48
CA LYS A 98 15.01 8.92 4.76
C LYS A 98 15.78 7.84 5.54
N LEU A 99 15.27 6.61 5.57
CA LEU A 99 15.96 5.46 6.18
C LEU A 99 17.30 5.17 5.47
N LEU A 100 17.37 5.32 4.14
CA LEU A 100 18.58 5.07 3.35
C LEU A 100 19.66 6.16 3.50
N GLU A 101 19.23 7.41 3.69
CA GLU A 101 20.08 8.58 3.96
C GLU A 101 20.74 8.51 5.33
N GLY A 102 20.04 7.93 6.31
CA GLY A 102 20.53 7.72 7.67
C GLY A 102 21.96 7.15 7.73
N SER A 103 22.76 7.69 8.65
CA SER A 103 24.16 7.29 8.85
C SER A 103 24.33 5.96 9.58
N SER A 104 23.25 5.21 9.81
CA SER A 104 23.27 4.06 10.71
C SER A 104 24.17 2.95 10.17
N LYS A 105 25.06 2.48 11.05
CA LYS A 105 25.95 1.34 10.76
C LYS A 105 25.13 0.11 10.35
N ASN A 106 23.87 0.02 10.79
CA ASN A 106 22.90 -1.03 10.49
C ASN A 106 21.52 -0.41 10.21
N PHE A 107 20.81 -0.90 9.20
CA PHE A 107 19.40 -0.55 8.97
C PHE A 107 18.53 -1.19 10.05
N ASP A 108 17.47 -0.52 10.47
CA ASP A 108 16.50 -1.08 11.42
C ASP A 108 15.67 -2.16 10.72
N SER A 109 15.73 -3.40 11.22
CA SER A 109 14.94 -4.51 10.67
C SER A 109 13.44 -4.35 10.90
N SER A 110 13.03 -3.74 12.03
CA SER A 110 11.62 -3.52 12.34
C SER A 110 11.01 -2.54 11.35
N GLU A 111 11.72 -1.45 11.06
CA GLU A 111 11.27 -0.43 10.10
C GLU A 111 11.22 -0.99 8.67
N LEU A 112 12.25 -1.74 8.24
CA LEU A 112 12.23 -2.42 6.94
C LEU A 112 11.08 -3.42 6.83
N SER A 113 10.82 -4.21 7.89
CA SER A 113 9.71 -5.16 7.93
C SER A 113 8.37 -4.45 7.80
N ALA A 114 8.19 -3.31 8.46
CA ALA A 114 6.96 -2.51 8.34
C ALA A 114 6.73 -2.01 6.91
N PHE A 115 7.78 -1.54 6.22
CA PHE A 115 7.66 -1.15 4.81
C PHE A 115 7.31 -2.32 3.90
N ILE A 116 7.95 -3.48 4.09
CA ILE A 116 7.67 -4.70 3.32
C ILE A 116 6.21 -5.12 3.50
N THR A 117 5.72 -5.16 4.75
CA THR A 117 4.34 -5.51 5.06
C THR A 117 3.36 -4.52 4.43
N LYS A 118 3.61 -3.22 4.53
CA LYS A 118 2.76 -2.19 3.92
C LYS A 118 2.69 -2.32 2.41
N LEU A 119 3.84 -2.45 1.73
CA LEU A 119 3.86 -2.62 0.27
C LEU A 119 3.22 -3.94 -0.17
N HIS A 120 3.33 -5.00 0.63
CA HIS A 120 2.61 -6.24 0.38
C HIS A 120 1.10 -6.03 0.39
N HIS A 121 0.55 -5.41 1.44
CA HIS A 121 -0.88 -5.16 1.53
C HIS A 121 -1.39 -4.25 0.41
N ILE A 122 -0.64 -3.18 0.08
CA ILE A 122 -0.97 -2.31 -1.05
C ILE A 122 -1.03 -3.10 -2.36
N THR A 123 -0.08 -4.01 -2.58
CA THR A 123 -0.05 -4.84 -3.79
C THR A 123 -1.23 -5.82 -3.85
N GLU A 124 -1.55 -6.50 -2.75
CA GLU A 124 -2.69 -7.42 -2.71
C GLU A 124 -4.03 -6.70 -2.87
N GLU A 125 -4.16 -5.50 -2.29
CA GLU A 125 -5.33 -4.65 -2.48
C GLU A 125 -5.49 -4.24 -3.95
N MET A 126 -4.40 -3.78 -4.60
CA MET A 126 -4.41 -3.48 -6.05
C MET A 126 -4.83 -4.69 -6.88
N LYS A 127 -4.33 -5.90 -6.58
CA LYS A 127 -4.72 -7.12 -7.30
C LYS A 127 -6.21 -7.45 -7.15
N LEU A 128 -6.75 -7.29 -5.94
CA LEU A 128 -8.14 -7.60 -5.66
C LEU A 128 -9.08 -6.59 -6.35
N LEU A 129 -8.74 -5.31 -6.24
CA LEU A 129 -9.55 -4.21 -6.77
C LEU A 129 -9.36 -4.03 -8.27
N PHE A 130 -8.19 -4.34 -8.84
CA PHE A 130 -7.85 -4.15 -10.26
C PHE A 130 -7.26 -5.42 -10.90
N PRO A 131 -7.97 -6.57 -10.89
CA PRO A 131 -7.43 -7.85 -11.37
C PRO A 131 -7.05 -7.83 -12.86
N GLN A 132 -7.64 -6.93 -13.65
CA GLN A 132 -7.35 -6.69 -15.07
C GLN A 132 -7.17 -5.20 -15.34
N GLY A 133 -6.62 -4.46 -14.35
CA GLY A 133 -6.38 -3.02 -14.43
C GLY A 133 -7.61 -2.11 -14.44
N THR A 134 -8.82 -2.67 -14.51
CA THR A 134 -10.09 -1.97 -14.27
C THR A 134 -10.64 -2.25 -12.88
N LEU A 135 -11.36 -1.29 -12.29
CA LEU A 135 -11.88 -1.45 -10.94
C LEU A 135 -12.99 -2.52 -10.92
N ASN A 136 -12.81 -3.52 -10.08
CA ASN A 136 -13.77 -4.58 -9.86
C ASN A 136 -14.78 -4.19 -8.78
N GLN A 137 -16.01 -3.87 -9.19
CA GLN A 137 -17.11 -3.60 -8.25
C GLN A 137 -17.70 -4.86 -7.59
N ASN A 138 -17.33 -6.06 -8.05
CA ASN A 138 -17.88 -7.32 -7.57
C ASN A 138 -17.03 -7.97 -6.46
N VAL A 139 -16.18 -7.19 -5.77
CA VAL A 139 -15.44 -7.68 -4.60
C VAL A 139 -16.43 -7.97 -3.47
N ILE A 140 -16.28 -9.13 -2.84
CA ILE A 140 -17.18 -9.64 -1.78
C ILE A 140 -16.34 -9.95 -0.53
N CYS A 141 -16.83 -9.54 0.64
CA CYS A 141 -16.23 -9.93 1.91
C CYS A 141 -16.53 -11.41 2.20
N VAL A 142 -15.58 -12.14 2.76
CA VAL A 142 -15.70 -13.60 3.01
C VAL A 142 -16.78 -13.90 4.04
N LYS A 143 -16.89 -13.09 5.10
CA LYS A 143 -17.90 -13.27 6.16
C LYS A 143 -19.26 -12.71 5.70
N PRO A 144 -20.32 -13.53 5.57
CA PRO A 144 -21.61 -13.10 5.03
C PRO A 144 -22.25 -11.93 5.80
N GLU A 145 -22.09 -11.90 7.11
CA GLU A 145 -22.60 -10.83 7.98
C GLU A 145 -21.87 -9.49 7.77
N VAL A 146 -20.60 -9.54 7.36
CA VAL A 146 -19.79 -8.36 7.03
C VAL A 146 -20.19 -7.84 5.66
N GLU A 147 -20.31 -8.73 4.66
CA GLU A 147 -20.78 -8.36 3.33
C GLU A 147 -22.20 -7.77 3.37
N LYS A 148 -23.10 -8.40 4.12
CA LYS A 148 -24.47 -7.88 4.31
C LYS A 148 -24.46 -6.47 4.90
N TRP A 149 -23.66 -6.26 5.95
CA TRP A 149 -23.55 -4.94 6.56
C TRP A 149 -22.96 -3.89 5.60
N TRP A 150 -21.94 -4.27 4.83
CA TRP A 150 -21.38 -3.38 3.82
C TRP A 150 -22.42 -2.97 2.79
N GLN A 151 -23.20 -3.91 2.24
CA GLN A 151 -24.22 -3.61 1.24
C GLN A 151 -25.37 -2.74 1.79
N GLU A 152 -25.69 -2.86 3.07
CA GLU A 152 -26.69 -2.02 3.74
C GLU A 152 -26.23 -0.56 3.90
N ASN A 153 -24.93 -0.32 4.10
CA ASN A 153 -24.38 1.02 4.39
C ASN A 153 -23.74 1.70 3.17
N PHE A 154 -23.13 0.91 2.28
CA PHE A 154 -22.33 1.37 1.14
C PHE A 154 -22.72 0.58 -0.13
N PRO A 155 -23.98 0.70 -0.58
CA PRO A 155 -24.51 -0.11 -1.67
C PRO A 155 -23.69 0.11 -2.95
N ARG A 156 -23.26 -0.99 -3.58
CA ARG A 156 -22.47 -1.00 -4.84
C ARG A 156 -21.08 -0.37 -4.76
N ARG A 157 -20.61 0.01 -3.56
CA ARG A 157 -19.26 0.53 -3.36
C ARG A 157 -18.32 -0.62 -3.03
N VAL A 158 -17.06 -0.52 -3.43
CA VAL A 158 -15.99 -1.41 -2.96
C VAL A 158 -14.96 -0.68 -2.11
N ILE A 159 -15.01 0.65 -2.14
CA ILE A 159 -14.14 1.57 -1.41
C ILE A 159 -14.98 2.75 -0.97
N VAL A 160 -14.75 3.26 0.24
CA VAL A 160 -15.43 4.45 0.75
C VAL A 160 -14.45 5.37 1.48
N PRO A 161 -14.70 6.69 1.53
CA PRO A 161 -13.97 7.59 2.40
C PRO A 161 -13.98 7.09 3.84
N LYS A 162 -12.87 7.25 4.56
CA LYS A 162 -12.74 6.69 5.91
C LYS A 162 -13.78 7.25 6.88
N ASP A 163 -14.14 8.52 6.75
CA ASP A 163 -15.05 9.18 7.68
C ASP A 163 -16.46 8.61 7.56
N ASP A 164 -16.89 8.32 6.32
CA ASP A 164 -18.16 7.64 6.04
C ASP A 164 -18.15 6.21 6.58
N PHE A 165 -17.03 5.49 6.38
CA PHE A 165 -16.85 4.14 6.93
C PHE A 165 -17.01 4.14 8.46
N TYR A 166 -16.21 4.95 9.16
CA TYR A 166 -16.17 4.95 10.61
C TYR A 166 -17.46 5.45 11.24
N LYS A 167 -18.16 6.39 10.60
CA LYS A 167 -19.49 6.80 11.02
C LYS A 167 -20.45 5.60 11.07
N ALA A 168 -20.57 4.87 9.96
CA ALA A 168 -21.43 3.68 9.91
C ALA A 168 -20.96 2.57 10.86
N PHE A 169 -19.64 2.36 10.96
CA PHE A 169 -19.04 1.35 11.81
C PHE A 169 -19.38 1.60 13.29
N TYR A 170 -19.21 2.83 13.78
CA TYR A 170 -19.47 3.19 15.17
C TYR A 170 -20.96 3.29 15.50
N ASP A 171 -21.83 3.54 14.51
CA ASP A 171 -23.27 3.46 14.70
C ASP A 171 -23.72 2.03 15.05
N LYS A 172 -23.13 1.02 14.39
CA LYS A 172 -23.37 -0.41 14.69
C LYS A 172 -22.59 -0.92 15.90
N HIS A 173 -21.32 -0.53 16.02
CA HIS A 173 -20.39 -1.06 17.01
C HIS A 173 -20.00 -0.02 18.06
N ARG A 174 -21.00 0.57 18.72
CA ARG A 174 -20.85 1.66 19.69
C ARG A 174 -19.80 1.42 20.78
N ARG A 175 -19.57 0.17 21.18
CA ARG A 175 -18.54 -0.20 22.18
C ARG A 175 -17.12 0.25 21.80
N PHE A 176 -16.82 0.41 20.52
CA PHE A 176 -15.51 0.82 20.03
C PHE A 176 -15.35 2.35 19.92
N GLN A 177 -16.38 3.13 20.23
CA GLN A 177 -16.29 4.61 20.17
C GLN A 177 -15.23 5.17 21.13
N ASN A 178 -14.97 4.48 22.24
CA ASN A 178 -13.97 4.88 23.23
C ASN A 178 -12.54 4.43 22.88
N ASP A 179 -12.38 3.56 21.89
CA ASP A 179 -11.09 3.04 21.41
C ASP A 179 -10.95 3.29 19.90
N ASN A 180 -11.35 4.49 19.49
CA ASN A 180 -11.47 4.85 18.08
C ASN A 180 -10.11 4.88 17.37
N GLU A 181 -9.05 5.26 18.06
CA GLU A 181 -7.70 5.33 17.52
C GLU A 181 -7.13 3.94 17.27
N GLY A 182 -7.23 3.02 18.23
CA GLY A 182 -6.75 1.65 18.06
C GLY A 182 -7.42 0.94 16.89
N VAL A 183 -8.74 1.14 16.71
CA VAL A 183 -9.48 0.59 15.56
C VAL A 183 -9.01 1.22 14.25
N ARG A 184 -8.75 2.54 14.22
CA ARG A 184 -8.26 3.24 13.04
C ARG A 184 -6.89 2.74 12.61
N GLU A 185 -5.94 2.72 13.52
CA GLU A 185 -4.58 2.24 13.27
C GLU A 185 -4.57 0.78 12.80
N THR A 186 -5.43 -0.06 13.39
CA THR A 186 -5.50 -1.48 13.03
C THR A 186 -6.05 -1.71 11.62
N MET A 187 -6.99 -0.87 11.14
CA MET A 187 -7.61 -1.05 9.82
C MET A 187 -6.88 -0.32 8.68
N ALA A 188 -6.02 0.64 9.01
CA ALA A 188 -5.30 1.47 8.04
C ALA A 188 -4.09 0.77 7.38
N PHE A 189 -4.28 -0.47 6.90
CA PHE A 189 -3.21 -1.29 6.29
C PHE A 189 -2.55 -0.62 5.08
N THR A 190 -3.36 0.02 4.23
CA THR A 190 -2.93 0.50 2.91
C THR A 190 -3.14 1.99 2.72
N SER A 191 -4.13 2.60 3.37
CA SER A 191 -4.48 4.01 3.21
C SER A 191 -5.07 4.60 4.49
N GLU A 192 -4.71 5.86 4.75
CA GLU A 192 -5.27 6.69 5.82
C GLU A 192 -6.45 7.54 5.35
N LEU A 193 -6.89 7.38 4.10
CA LEU A 193 -7.93 8.21 3.48
C LEU A 193 -9.21 7.46 3.16
N PHE A 194 -9.13 6.14 3.00
CA PHE A 194 -10.28 5.30 2.64
C PHE A 194 -10.26 3.98 3.39
N VAL A 195 -11.41 3.31 3.39
CA VAL A 195 -11.53 1.90 3.74
C VAL A 195 -12.10 1.15 2.54
N SER A 196 -11.41 0.10 2.11
CA SER A 196 -11.88 -0.82 1.07
C SER A 196 -12.45 -2.11 1.66
N LYS A 197 -13.14 -2.87 0.82
CA LYS A 197 -13.51 -4.26 1.16
C LYS A 197 -12.29 -5.15 1.44
N TYR A 198 -11.12 -4.88 0.85
CA TYR A 198 -9.89 -5.59 1.18
C TYR A 198 -9.51 -5.38 2.65
N GLN A 199 -9.46 -4.12 3.09
CA GLN A 199 -9.09 -3.76 4.47
C GLN A 199 -10.10 -4.31 5.48
N LEU A 200 -11.39 -4.22 5.17
CA LEU A 200 -12.44 -4.74 6.04
C LEU A 200 -12.43 -6.26 6.14
N ASP A 201 -12.27 -6.97 5.00
CA ASP A 201 -12.20 -8.44 5.01
C ASP A 201 -10.99 -8.91 5.82
N LEU A 202 -9.82 -8.28 5.64
CA LEU A 202 -8.62 -8.59 6.41
C LEU A 202 -8.80 -8.35 7.90
N PHE A 203 -9.40 -7.20 8.28
CA PHE A 203 -9.65 -6.87 9.68
C PHE A 203 -10.62 -7.82 10.37
N THR A 204 -11.67 -8.24 9.65
CA THR A 204 -12.74 -9.03 10.25
C THR A 204 -12.45 -10.52 10.31
N ARG A 205 -11.47 -11.03 9.56
CA ARG A 205 -11.16 -12.47 9.49
C ARG A 205 -10.43 -13.00 10.71
#